data_AF-A0A9E1SKM0-F1
#
_entry.id   AF-A0A9E1SKM0-F1
#
_cell.length_a   1.000
_cell.length_b   1.000
_cell.length_c   1.000
_cell.angle_alpha   90.00
_cell.angle_beta   90.00
_cell.angle_gamma   90.00
#
_symmetry.space_group_name_H-M   'P 1'
#
loop_
_entity.id
_entity.type
_entity.pdbx_description
1 polymer ?
#
loop_
_entity_poly.entity_id
_entity_poly.type
_entity_poly.pdbx_seq_one_letter_code
_entity_poly.pdbx_strand_id
1 'polypeptide(L)'
;MRDINKSLAFLASMLFSIITLYIYYDQYWYPPDDGAYAHVADRILSGDVLNRDVHDVHMGYINFINAAALKIFGNQMVSMRIPLVLTGIIQAALLFKLFSPKGYIRGSLAVLSITSLSYIQFANPTANWYGLFLTIVIISWLEWVSPSHRARIIGVGFLLITLFLFRQLSGVIAALGVVSYLLFEARQNIAFKNSLVSKGIFLIMLAGLSGYLILKTPISAVIMFGIWPLAILLIGILKISVDDRTALIMVRDLLIGGIIAAAPITFYHIYHGSLASWYNDTVISALMLTDLNFIQSSSFFDYIFYCLYSMFKTPSIDIILNGILWISLILAASALGVGVLWQIYKKKQISPIVMIAVFYALVTVHFQIPIYLFYTVGITFCAILWILNTDSGTKTNGILSLIGIVSILALFYHADQPTGRQIIDILGGKKTSSQKVLLAGNVNLWVEEKDTLKYKEILQLVEQNVAENEGIFAFPSNSEIYYITGRSNQFGFFNSAFGINNQQQFDTVISSLKSSPPRLIFYTADDKYNTNRSKALIQIIKQNYSLLNTVDDIEVYLKD
;
A
#
# COMPACT_ATOMS: atom_id res chain seq x y z
N MET A 1 -4.33 41.01 -4.61
CA MET A 1 -3.01 40.39 -4.27
C MET A 1 -3.15 39.02 -3.60
N ARG A 2 -3.94 38.85 -2.53
CA ARG A 2 -4.07 37.55 -1.82
C ARG A 2 -4.56 36.39 -2.71
N ASP A 3 -5.56 36.62 -3.56
CA ASP A 3 -6.07 35.58 -4.45
C ASP A 3 -5.10 35.23 -5.59
N ILE A 4 -4.37 36.23 -6.11
CA ILE A 4 -3.32 36.03 -7.10
C ILE A 4 -2.21 35.13 -6.52
N ASN A 5 -1.75 35.41 -5.30
CA ASN A 5 -0.75 34.59 -4.63
C ASN A 5 -1.23 33.15 -4.38
N LYS A 6 -2.51 32.96 -4.06
CA LYS A 6 -3.11 31.64 -3.89
C LYS A 6 -3.13 30.85 -5.21
N SER A 7 -3.55 31.48 -6.31
CA SER A 7 -3.57 30.85 -7.63
C SER A 7 -2.16 30.50 -8.12
N LEU A 8 -1.19 31.41 -7.94
CA LEU A 8 0.21 31.14 -8.27
C LEU A 8 0.79 29.98 -7.44
N ALA A 9 0.52 29.96 -6.13
CA ALA A 9 0.95 28.86 -5.27
C ALA A 9 0.30 27.52 -5.66
N PHE A 10 -0.99 27.53 -6.04
CA PHE A 10 -1.65 26.33 -6.56
C PHE A 10 -0.98 25.83 -7.83
N LEU A 11 -0.80 26.71 -8.83
CA LEU A 11 -0.18 26.37 -10.10
C LEU A 11 1.25 25.84 -9.92
N ALA A 12 2.06 26.49 -9.08
CA ALA A 12 3.42 26.04 -8.77
C ALA A 12 3.42 24.66 -8.09
N SER A 13 2.51 24.42 -7.15
CA SER A 13 2.39 23.14 -6.45
C SER A 13 1.95 22.01 -7.39
N MET A 14 0.99 22.31 -8.29
CA MET A 14 0.53 21.35 -9.29
C MET A 14 1.62 21.05 -10.31
N LEU A 15 2.34 22.07 -10.79
CA LEU A 15 3.46 21.90 -11.71
C LEU A 15 4.57 21.04 -11.09
N PHE A 16 4.92 21.31 -9.83
CA PHE A 16 5.84 20.46 -9.07
C PHE A 16 5.36 19.01 -9.04
N SER A 17 4.09 18.76 -8.66
CA SER A 17 3.57 17.39 -8.59
C SER A 17 3.57 16.69 -9.95
N ILE A 18 3.18 17.38 -11.02
CA ILE A 18 3.15 16.82 -12.38
C ILE A 18 4.57 16.46 -12.82
N ILE A 19 5.52 17.39 -12.70
CA ILE A 19 6.91 17.17 -13.11
C ILE A 19 7.52 16.02 -12.31
N THR A 20 7.38 16.02 -10.99
CA THR A 20 7.95 14.98 -10.13
C THR A 20 7.35 13.60 -10.45
N LEU A 21 6.03 13.48 -10.55
CA LEU A 21 5.40 12.19 -10.87
C LEU A 21 5.78 11.70 -12.28
N TYR A 22 5.84 12.60 -13.26
CA TYR A 22 6.25 12.28 -14.63
C TYR A 22 7.72 11.90 -14.76
N ILE A 23 8.61 12.47 -13.95
CA ILE A 23 10.04 12.08 -13.98
C ILE A 23 10.25 10.67 -13.41
N TYR A 24 9.48 10.27 -12.40
CA TYR A 24 9.76 9.05 -11.64
C TYR A 24 8.85 7.86 -11.98
N TYR A 25 7.81 8.04 -12.80
CA TYR A 25 6.84 6.96 -13.03
C TYR A 25 7.45 5.72 -13.70
N ASP A 26 8.47 5.84 -14.56
CA ASP A 26 9.06 4.72 -15.32
C ASP A 26 10.44 4.29 -14.82
N GLN A 27 10.92 4.89 -13.72
CA GLN A 27 12.33 4.79 -13.34
C GLN A 27 12.64 3.66 -12.34
N TYR A 28 11.65 3.23 -11.56
CA TYR A 28 11.83 2.25 -10.49
C TYR A 28 11.37 0.86 -10.93
N TRP A 29 12.04 -0.20 -10.49
CA TRP A 29 11.72 -1.59 -10.84
C TRP A 29 11.64 -2.48 -9.60
N TYR A 30 10.47 -3.08 -9.33
CA TYR A 30 10.34 -4.14 -8.32
C TYR A 30 9.71 -5.40 -8.91
N PRO A 31 10.52 -6.27 -9.54
CA PRO A 31 10.03 -7.34 -10.40
C PRO A 31 8.94 -8.22 -9.79
N PRO A 32 9.06 -8.73 -8.54
CA PRO A 32 8.05 -9.63 -7.99
C PRO A 32 6.64 -9.00 -7.89
N ASP A 33 6.53 -7.75 -7.41
CA ASP A 33 5.22 -7.10 -7.29
C ASP A 33 4.73 -6.58 -8.64
N ASP A 34 5.58 -5.86 -9.40
CA ASP A 34 5.20 -5.33 -10.71
C ASP A 34 4.76 -6.47 -11.64
N GLY A 35 5.50 -7.58 -11.62
CA GLY A 35 5.21 -8.82 -12.34
C GLY A 35 3.91 -9.49 -11.90
N ALA A 36 3.62 -9.52 -10.59
CA ALA A 36 2.38 -10.12 -10.08
C ALA A 36 1.16 -9.38 -10.60
N TYR A 37 1.16 -8.05 -10.51
CA TYR A 37 0.07 -7.23 -11.02
C TYR A 37 -0.06 -7.33 -12.55
N ALA A 38 1.06 -7.32 -13.27
CA ALA A 38 1.06 -7.46 -14.74
C ALA A 38 0.51 -8.81 -15.16
N HIS A 39 0.96 -9.90 -14.52
CA HIS A 39 0.54 -11.26 -14.81
C HIS A 39 -0.96 -11.45 -14.61
N VAL A 40 -1.51 -11.02 -13.46
CA VAL A 40 -2.95 -11.15 -13.19
C VAL A 40 -3.77 -10.32 -14.18
N ALA A 41 -3.34 -9.08 -14.45
CA ALA A 41 -4.02 -8.19 -15.39
C ALA A 41 -4.03 -8.74 -16.83
N ASP A 42 -2.90 -9.26 -17.31
CA ASP A 42 -2.74 -9.85 -18.64
C ASP A 42 -3.59 -11.12 -18.82
N ARG A 43 -3.67 -11.95 -17.78
CA ARG A 43 -4.56 -13.13 -17.76
C ARG A 43 -6.05 -12.75 -17.82
N ILE A 44 -6.47 -11.72 -17.08
CA ILE A 44 -7.85 -11.19 -17.18
C ILE A 44 -8.15 -10.72 -18.61
N LEU A 45 -7.21 -10.02 -19.26
CA LEU A 45 -7.37 -9.59 -20.65
C LEU A 45 -7.41 -10.76 -21.64
N SER A 46 -6.76 -11.87 -21.30
CA SER A 46 -6.78 -13.12 -22.06
C SER A 46 -8.06 -13.95 -21.84
N GLY A 47 -8.96 -13.51 -20.96
CA GLY A 47 -10.26 -14.15 -20.72
C GLY A 47 -10.34 -15.00 -19.46
N ASP A 48 -9.27 -15.09 -18.67
CA ASP A 48 -9.28 -15.82 -17.41
C ASP A 48 -10.17 -15.12 -16.36
N VAL A 49 -10.88 -15.93 -15.58
CA VAL A 49 -11.71 -15.44 -14.49
C VAL A 49 -10.90 -15.28 -13.21
N LEU A 50 -10.95 -14.08 -12.63
CA LEU A 50 -10.30 -13.76 -11.36
C LEU A 50 -10.82 -14.67 -10.24
N ASN A 51 -9.87 -15.21 -9.47
CA ASN A 51 -9.98 -16.23 -8.41
C ASN A 51 -10.51 -17.59 -8.83
N ARG A 52 -10.84 -17.82 -10.11
CA ARG A 52 -11.16 -19.18 -10.60
C ARG A 52 -10.00 -19.74 -11.41
N ASP A 53 -9.56 -18.97 -12.40
CA ASP A 53 -8.54 -19.36 -13.36
C ASP A 53 -7.20 -18.70 -13.01
N VAL A 54 -7.23 -17.50 -12.43
CA VAL A 54 -6.06 -16.75 -11.92
C VAL A 54 -6.30 -16.26 -10.49
N HIS A 55 -5.38 -16.53 -9.59
CA HIS A 55 -5.46 -16.23 -8.16
C HIS A 55 -4.83 -14.87 -7.85
N ASP A 56 -5.55 -14.06 -7.08
CA ASP A 56 -4.99 -12.93 -6.32
C ASP A 56 -5.59 -12.87 -4.92
N VAL A 57 -4.80 -12.39 -3.96
CA VAL A 57 -5.17 -12.14 -2.57
C VAL A 57 -5.92 -10.81 -2.40
N HIS A 58 -5.87 -9.92 -3.40
CA HIS A 58 -6.65 -8.69 -3.40
C HIS A 58 -8.10 -8.93 -3.83
N MET A 59 -9.04 -8.17 -3.25
CA MET A 59 -10.48 -8.35 -3.48
C MET A 59 -10.93 -8.08 -4.93
N GLY A 60 -10.10 -7.46 -5.77
CA GLY A 60 -10.25 -7.50 -7.22
C GLY A 60 -10.25 -6.16 -7.95
N TYR A 61 -10.62 -5.03 -7.34
CA TYR A 61 -10.70 -3.74 -8.06
C TYR A 61 -9.36 -3.28 -8.62
N ILE A 62 -8.27 -3.56 -7.91
CA ILE A 62 -6.92 -3.29 -8.41
C ILE A 62 -6.63 -4.05 -9.70
N ASN A 63 -7.08 -5.30 -9.82
CA ASN A 63 -6.82 -6.16 -10.97
C ASN A 63 -7.53 -5.65 -12.22
N PHE A 64 -8.79 -5.23 -12.09
CA PHE A 64 -9.53 -4.66 -13.21
C PHE A 64 -9.00 -3.30 -13.65
N ILE A 65 -8.47 -2.49 -12.73
CA ILE A 65 -7.83 -1.22 -13.11
C ILE A 65 -6.51 -1.46 -13.83
N ASN A 66 -5.69 -2.40 -13.36
CA ASN A 66 -4.46 -2.75 -14.04
C ASN A 66 -4.73 -3.38 -15.42
N ALA A 67 -5.71 -4.28 -15.53
CA ALA A 67 -6.16 -4.82 -16.82
C ALA A 67 -6.67 -3.71 -17.76
N ALA A 68 -7.48 -2.77 -17.25
CA ALA A 68 -7.92 -1.63 -18.03
C ALA A 68 -6.75 -0.74 -18.47
N ALA A 69 -5.76 -0.54 -17.62
CA ALA A 69 -4.57 0.25 -17.94
C ALA A 69 -3.75 -0.41 -19.07
N LEU A 70 -3.49 -1.72 -18.98
CA LEU A 70 -2.84 -2.48 -20.06
C LEU A 70 -3.64 -2.40 -21.37
N LYS A 71 -4.98 -2.44 -21.30
CA LYS A 71 -5.83 -2.35 -22.49
C LYS A 71 -5.83 -0.95 -23.13
N ILE A 72 -5.86 0.12 -22.33
CA ILE A 72 -6.03 1.50 -22.81
C ILE A 72 -4.69 2.11 -23.24
N PHE A 73 -3.62 1.88 -22.48
CA PHE A 73 -2.32 2.53 -22.70
C PHE A 73 -1.29 1.61 -23.37
N GLY A 74 -1.65 0.36 -23.65
CA GLY A 74 -0.80 -0.65 -24.29
C GLY A 74 -0.37 -1.74 -23.30
N ASN A 75 -0.12 -2.96 -23.82
CA ASN A 75 0.27 -4.10 -22.99
C ASN A 75 1.74 -4.00 -22.56
N GLN A 76 2.03 -3.00 -21.74
CA GLN A 76 3.33 -2.72 -21.20
C GLN A 76 3.20 -2.46 -19.70
N MET A 77 4.21 -2.85 -18.92
CA MET A 77 4.16 -2.73 -17.47
C MET A 77 4.04 -1.28 -16.98
N VAL A 78 4.69 -0.35 -17.69
CA VAL A 78 4.57 1.09 -17.45
C VAL A 78 3.12 1.61 -17.58
N SER A 79 2.27 0.96 -18.37
CA SER A 79 0.87 1.36 -18.53
C SER A 79 0.10 1.33 -17.22
N MET A 80 0.40 0.37 -16.33
CA MET A 80 -0.25 0.27 -15.00
C MET A 80 0.12 1.42 -14.06
N ARG A 81 1.16 2.19 -14.39
CA ARG A 81 1.63 3.34 -13.60
C ARG A 81 0.94 4.64 -13.97
N ILE A 82 0.34 4.72 -15.17
CA ILE A 82 -0.35 5.92 -15.64
C ILE A 82 -1.55 6.28 -14.73
N PRO A 83 -2.43 5.34 -14.32
CA PRO A 83 -3.49 5.66 -13.37
C PRO A 83 -2.95 6.17 -12.01
N LEU A 84 -1.78 5.71 -11.58
CA LEU A 84 -1.15 6.17 -10.33
C LEU A 84 -0.64 7.61 -10.44
N VAL A 85 -0.03 7.96 -11.58
CA VAL A 85 0.37 9.35 -11.86
C VAL A 85 -0.86 10.26 -11.83
N LEU A 86 -1.94 9.86 -12.51
CA LEU A 86 -3.19 10.63 -12.54
C LEU A 86 -3.80 10.79 -11.14
N THR A 87 -3.92 9.71 -10.38
CA THR A 87 -4.44 9.76 -9.00
C THR A 87 -3.53 10.58 -8.09
N GLY A 88 -2.20 10.52 -8.24
CA GLY A 88 -1.24 11.35 -7.52
C GLY A 88 -1.39 12.86 -7.80
N ILE A 89 -1.62 13.24 -9.06
CA ILE A 89 -1.91 14.64 -9.43
C ILE A 89 -3.23 15.10 -8.80
N ILE A 90 -4.29 14.30 -8.92
CA ILE A 90 -5.60 14.62 -8.31
C ILE A 90 -5.45 14.73 -6.79
N GLN A 91 -4.73 13.82 -6.16
CA GLN A 91 -4.43 13.82 -4.73
C GLN A 91 -3.76 15.12 -4.27
N ALA A 92 -2.75 15.60 -5.01
CA ALA A 92 -2.11 16.89 -4.75
C ALA A 92 -3.11 18.05 -4.84
N ALA A 93 -3.96 18.08 -5.88
CA ALA A 93 -4.97 19.12 -6.04
C ALA A 93 -6.00 19.12 -4.90
N LEU A 94 -6.47 17.94 -4.48
CA LEU A 94 -7.40 17.76 -3.37
C LEU A 94 -6.81 18.29 -2.06
N LEU A 95 -5.55 17.94 -1.77
CA LEU A 95 -4.86 18.41 -0.56
C LEU A 95 -4.61 19.91 -0.58
N PHE A 96 -4.16 20.49 -1.69
CA PHE A 96 -4.00 21.95 -1.77
C PHE A 96 -5.33 22.66 -1.49
N LYS A 97 -6.42 22.18 -2.09
CA LYS A 97 -7.77 22.73 -1.87
C LYS A 97 -8.21 22.56 -0.42
N LEU A 98 -7.98 21.39 0.17
CA LEU A 98 -8.30 21.09 1.57
C LEU A 98 -7.61 22.08 2.52
N PHE A 99 -6.34 22.41 2.25
CA PHE A 99 -5.55 23.34 3.05
C PHE A 99 -5.77 24.82 2.72
N SER A 100 -6.59 25.14 1.73
CA SER A 100 -6.83 26.53 1.35
C SER A 100 -7.36 27.45 2.48
N PRO A 101 -8.18 26.97 3.45
CA PRO A 101 -8.55 27.77 4.62
C PRO A 101 -7.39 28.02 5.59
N LYS A 102 -6.34 27.20 5.55
CA LYS A 102 -5.14 27.29 6.41
C LYS A 102 -4.01 28.12 5.79
N GLY A 103 -4.20 28.61 4.57
CA GLY A 103 -3.22 29.42 3.84
C GLY A 103 -2.43 28.62 2.80
N TYR A 104 -2.06 29.31 1.71
CA TYR A 104 -1.45 28.68 0.54
C TYR A 104 -0.07 28.04 0.81
N ILE A 105 0.71 28.57 1.77
CA ILE A 105 2.01 27.96 2.15
C ILE A 105 1.80 26.55 2.67
N ARG A 106 0.80 26.33 3.53
CA ARG A 106 0.49 25.00 4.05
C ARG A 106 -0.10 24.08 2.98
N GLY A 107 -0.88 24.64 2.06
CA GLY A 107 -1.34 23.92 0.87
C GLY A 107 -0.17 23.43 0.01
N SER A 108 0.81 24.29 -0.28
CA SER A 108 2.02 23.93 -1.00
C SER A 108 2.88 22.90 -0.25
N LEU A 109 3.02 23.04 1.07
CA LEU A 109 3.74 22.06 1.88
C LEU A 109 3.02 20.71 1.92
N ALA A 110 1.69 20.68 1.98
CA ALA A 110 0.92 19.44 1.91
C ALA A 110 1.13 18.73 0.56
N VAL A 111 1.15 19.48 -0.55
CA VAL A 111 1.48 18.95 -1.88
C VAL A 111 2.93 18.45 -1.94
N LEU A 112 3.89 19.24 -1.46
CA LEU A 112 5.28 18.83 -1.40
C LEU A 112 5.45 17.52 -0.62
N SER A 113 4.89 17.44 0.58
CA SER A 113 4.99 16.25 1.42
C SER A 113 4.32 15.04 0.78
N ILE A 114 3.10 15.16 0.26
CA ILE A 114 2.42 14.00 -0.30
C ILE A 114 3.10 13.51 -1.59
N THR A 115 3.54 14.41 -2.47
CA THR A 115 4.21 14.02 -3.72
C THR A 115 5.58 13.42 -3.42
N SER A 116 6.36 14.02 -2.52
CA SER A 116 7.71 13.54 -2.20
C SER A 116 7.76 12.28 -1.35
N LEU A 117 6.76 12.01 -0.51
CA LEU A 117 6.76 10.90 0.46
C LEU A 117 5.78 9.77 0.11
N SER A 118 5.31 9.71 -1.14
CA SER A 118 4.39 8.65 -1.59
C SER A 118 4.92 7.88 -2.80
N TYR A 119 4.14 7.80 -3.87
CA TYR A 119 4.31 6.93 -5.03
C TYR A 119 5.74 6.88 -5.59
N ILE A 120 6.41 8.02 -5.71
CA ILE A 120 7.75 8.11 -6.31
C ILE A 120 8.85 7.37 -5.52
N GLN A 121 8.59 7.05 -4.26
CA GLN A 121 9.52 6.29 -3.42
C GLN A 121 9.55 4.81 -3.82
N PHE A 122 8.41 4.29 -4.26
CA PHE A 122 8.23 2.91 -4.71
C PHE A 122 7.15 2.89 -5.79
N ALA A 123 7.53 3.21 -7.04
CA ALA A 123 6.61 3.50 -8.13
C ALA A 123 5.98 2.24 -8.76
N ASN A 124 5.59 1.25 -7.95
CA ASN A 124 4.95 0.02 -8.40
C ASN A 124 3.41 0.13 -8.40
N PRO A 125 2.68 -0.67 -9.20
CA PRO A 125 1.22 -0.62 -9.31
C PRO A 125 0.45 -1.26 -8.14
N THR A 126 0.98 -1.12 -6.94
CA THR A 126 0.41 -1.69 -5.72
C THR A 126 -0.91 -1.04 -5.31
N ALA A 127 -1.82 -1.87 -4.80
CA ALA A 127 -3.10 -1.42 -4.25
C ALA A 127 -2.97 -0.37 -3.12
N ASN A 128 -1.83 -0.29 -2.43
CA ASN A 128 -1.62 0.68 -1.35
C ASN A 128 -1.70 2.13 -1.82
N TRP A 129 -1.23 2.45 -3.02
CA TRP A 129 -1.25 3.83 -3.54
C TRP A 129 -2.67 4.30 -3.86
N TYR A 130 -3.47 3.45 -4.48
CA TYR A 130 -4.91 3.68 -4.63
C TYR A 130 -5.59 3.80 -3.27
N GLY A 131 -5.13 3.03 -2.29
CA GLY A 131 -5.64 3.11 -0.93
C GLY A 131 -5.41 4.47 -0.26
N LEU A 132 -4.21 5.03 -0.43
CA LEU A 132 -3.86 6.37 0.04
C LEU A 132 -4.72 7.43 -0.67
N PHE A 133 -4.86 7.33 -1.99
CA PHE A 133 -5.71 8.22 -2.78
C PHE A 133 -7.16 8.22 -2.30
N LEU A 134 -7.78 7.03 -2.18
CA LEU A 134 -9.16 6.90 -1.73
C LEU A 134 -9.34 7.41 -0.29
N THR A 135 -8.35 7.24 0.58
CA THR A 135 -8.37 7.81 1.94
C THR A 135 -8.43 9.34 1.90
N ILE A 136 -7.66 9.98 1.01
CA ILE A 136 -7.69 11.43 0.83
C ILE A 136 -9.03 11.88 0.21
N VAL A 137 -9.59 11.13 -0.73
CA VAL A 137 -10.95 11.40 -1.27
C VAL A 137 -11.99 11.33 -0.16
N ILE A 138 -11.93 10.33 0.73
CA ILE A 138 -12.83 10.21 1.89
C ILE A 138 -12.71 11.43 2.81
N ILE A 139 -11.49 11.84 3.13
CA ILE A 139 -11.22 13.03 3.96
C ILE A 139 -11.79 14.29 3.31
N SER A 140 -11.53 14.50 2.01
CA SER A 140 -12.06 15.64 1.27
C SER A 140 -13.58 15.63 1.20
N TRP A 141 -14.20 14.46 1.00
CA TRP A 141 -15.65 14.30 0.99
C TRP A 141 -16.27 14.64 2.35
N LEU A 142 -15.68 14.15 3.43
CA LEU A 142 -16.12 14.47 4.79
C LEU A 142 -15.99 15.96 5.11
N GLU A 143 -14.93 16.62 4.64
CA GLU A 143 -14.74 18.06 4.87
C GLU A 143 -15.70 18.93 4.04
N TRP A 144 -15.97 18.56 2.78
CA TRP A 144 -16.71 19.44 1.85
C TRP A 144 -18.21 19.18 1.79
N VAL A 145 -18.66 17.96 2.03
CA VAL A 145 -20.09 17.65 2.04
C VAL A 145 -20.65 17.94 3.43
N SER A 146 -21.71 18.73 3.49
CA SER A 146 -22.28 19.19 4.75
C SER A 146 -22.78 18.01 5.62
N PRO A 147 -22.54 18.04 6.95
CA PRO A 147 -22.99 17.01 7.88
C PRO A 147 -24.48 16.70 7.87
N SER A 148 -25.33 17.65 7.46
CA SER A 148 -26.78 17.45 7.39
C SER A 148 -27.24 16.60 6.21
N HIS A 149 -26.39 16.40 5.19
CA HIS A 149 -26.78 15.68 3.98
C HIS A 149 -26.58 14.17 4.16
N ARG A 150 -27.66 13.40 4.03
CA ARG A 150 -27.61 11.93 4.08
C ARG A 150 -26.63 11.32 3.07
N ALA A 151 -26.53 11.92 1.89
CA ALA A 151 -25.59 11.51 0.84
C ALA A 151 -24.12 11.54 1.31
N ARG A 152 -23.78 12.33 2.34
CA ARG A 152 -22.45 12.34 2.94
C ARG A 152 -22.07 10.95 3.45
N ILE A 153 -22.91 10.36 4.28
CA ILE A 153 -22.63 9.06 4.93
C ILE A 153 -22.70 7.92 3.92
N ILE A 154 -23.66 7.95 3.00
CA ILE A 154 -23.75 6.95 1.92
C ILE A 154 -22.50 7.01 1.02
N GLY A 155 -22.08 8.20 0.60
CA GLY A 155 -20.87 8.38 -0.20
C GLY A 155 -19.60 7.90 0.51
N VAL A 156 -19.50 8.14 1.83
CA VAL A 156 -18.40 7.61 2.65
C VAL A 156 -18.41 6.08 2.71
N GLY A 157 -19.58 5.47 2.91
CA GLY A 157 -19.73 4.02 2.88
C GLY A 157 -19.29 3.40 1.56
N PHE A 158 -19.68 4.04 0.44
CA PHE A 158 -19.25 3.66 -0.90
C PHE A 158 -17.73 3.73 -1.05
N LEU A 159 -17.12 4.85 -0.64
CA LEU A 159 -15.67 5.03 -0.75
C LEU A 159 -14.87 4.10 0.17
N LEU A 160 -15.35 3.83 1.39
CA LEU A 160 -14.71 2.90 2.33
C LEU A 160 -14.70 1.46 1.82
N ILE A 161 -15.82 0.99 1.28
CA ILE A 161 -15.86 -0.36 0.70
C ILE A 161 -15.10 -0.41 -0.61
N THR A 162 -15.12 0.65 -1.43
CA THR A 162 -14.23 0.74 -2.59
C THR A 162 -12.77 0.59 -2.16
N LEU A 163 -12.32 1.33 -1.14
CA LEU A 163 -10.98 1.21 -0.57
C LEU A 163 -10.68 -0.21 -0.07
N PHE A 164 -11.61 -0.84 0.64
CA PHE A 164 -11.49 -2.23 1.10
C PHE A 164 -11.34 -3.21 -0.09
N LEU A 165 -12.04 -2.97 -1.19
CA LEU A 165 -11.98 -3.80 -2.40
C LEU A 165 -10.71 -3.62 -3.24
N PHE A 166 -9.95 -2.54 -3.02
CA PHE A 166 -8.56 -2.45 -3.48
C PHE A 166 -7.60 -3.12 -2.51
N ARG A 167 -7.73 -2.80 -1.21
CA ARG A 167 -6.79 -3.18 -0.16
C ARG A 167 -7.53 -3.34 1.17
N GLN A 168 -7.81 -4.58 1.56
CA GLN A 168 -8.65 -4.93 2.70
C GLN A 168 -8.20 -4.26 4.00
N LEU A 169 -6.92 -4.42 4.35
CA LEU A 169 -6.37 -3.91 5.60
C LEU A 169 -6.44 -2.38 5.67
N SER A 170 -6.09 -1.68 4.60
CA SER A 170 -6.19 -0.22 4.53
C SER A 170 -7.64 0.26 4.62
N GLY A 171 -8.58 -0.46 4.01
CA GLY A 171 -10.02 -0.20 4.14
C GLY A 171 -10.54 -0.33 5.56
N VAL A 172 -10.18 -1.41 6.26
CA VAL A 172 -10.55 -1.60 7.68
C VAL A 172 -9.96 -0.49 8.54
N ILE A 173 -8.67 -0.20 8.41
CA ILE A 173 -7.98 0.81 9.21
C ILE A 173 -8.56 2.21 8.97
N ALA A 174 -8.82 2.58 7.71
CA ALA A 174 -9.46 3.84 7.37
C ALA A 174 -10.89 3.90 7.93
N ALA A 175 -11.65 2.80 7.86
CA ALA A 175 -13.00 2.72 8.43
C ALA A 175 -13.01 2.98 9.94
N LEU A 176 -12.03 2.45 10.70
CA LEU A 176 -11.88 2.74 12.13
C LEU A 176 -11.73 4.25 12.39
N GLY A 177 -10.89 4.93 11.60
CA GLY A 177 -10.69 6.37 11.71
C GLY A 177 -11.91 7.19 11.32
N VAL A 178 -12.60 6.80 10.23
CA VAL A 178 -13.80 7.46 9.73
C VAL A 178 -14.98 7.33 10.69
N VAL A 179 -15.26 6.11 11.17
CA VAL A 179 -16.36 5.86 12.12
C VAL A 179 -16.08 6.58 13.43
N SER A 180 -14.83 6.56 13.91
CA SER A 180 -14.43 7.35 15.08
C SER A 180 -14.67 8.84 14.85
N TYR A 181 -14.25 9.40 13.72
CA TYR A 181 -14.48 10.81 13.37
C TYR A 181 -15.98 11.16 13.37
N LEU A 182 -16.81 10.38 12.69
CA LEU A 182 -18.25 10.63 12.57
C LEU A 182 -18.95 10.59 13.94
N LEU A 183 -18.57 9.65 14.81
CA LEU A 183 -19.11 9.59 16.18
C LEU A 183 -18.63 10.78 17.04
N PHE A 184 -17.37 11.22 16.89
CA PHE A 184 -16.86 12.40 17.56
C PHE A 184 -17.53 13.69 17.08
N GLU A 185 -17.87 13.79 15.80
CA GLU A 185 -18.59 14.92 15.20
C GLU A 185 -20.05 14.95 15.66
N ALA A 186 -20.72 13.79 15.70
CA ALA A 186 -22.11 13.65 16.11
C ALA A 186 -22.35 13.62 17.63
N ARG A 187 -21.32 13.90 18.45
CA ARG A 187 -21.40 13.79 19.91
C ARG A 187 -22.45 14.74 20.51
N GLN A 188 -23.17 14.25 21.51
CA GLN A 188 -24.24 14.97 22.21
C GLN A 188 -24.10 14.81 23.73
N ASN A 189 -24.70 15.74 24.49
CA ASN A 189 -24.81 15.65 25.95
C ASN A 189 -26.04 14.82 26.34
N ILE A 190 -25.95 13.50 26.21
CA ILE A 190 -27.04 12.57 26.53
C ILE A 190 -26.61 11.53 27.58
N ALA A 191 -27.58 10.95 28.27
CA ALA A 191 -27.35 9.90 29.25
C ALA A 191 -26.75 8.65 28.59
N PHE A 192 -25.87 7.94 29.32
CA PHE A 192 -25.18 6.74 28.84
C PHE A 192 -26.13 5.65 28.31
N LYS A 193 -27.31 5.50 28.94
CA LYS A 193 -28.32 4.50 28.53
C LYS A 193 -28.87 4.74 27.11
N ASN A 194 -28.81 5.97 26.61
CA ASN A 194 -29.32 6.34 25.29
C ASN A 194 -28.21 6.36 24.22
N SER A 195 -27.00 5.92 24.57
CA SER A 195 -25.84 5.90 23.68
C SER A 195 -25.16 4.54 23.59
N LEU A 196 -25.84 3.47 24.03
CA LEU A 196 -25.30 2.11 24.10
C LEU A 196 -24.78 1.61 22.75
N VAL A 197 -25.44 1.94 21.64
CA VAL A 197 -25.01 1.55 20.29
C VAL A 197 -23.66 2.18 19.97
N SER A 198 -23.50 3.48 20.21
CA SER A 198 -22.23 4.18 19.96
C SER A 198 -21.09 3.62 20.82
N LYS A 199 -21.37 3.26 22.08
CA LYS A 199 -20.41 2.61 22.97
C LYS A 199 -20.04 1.21 22.49
N GLY A 200 -21.03 0.43 22.05
CA GLY A 200 -20.83 -0.89 21.46
C GLY A 200 -19.95 -0.84 20.22
N ILE A 201 -20.17 0.14 19.33
CA ILE A 201 -19.34 0.34 18.13
C ILE A 201 -17.88 0.62 18.54
N PHE A 202 -17.63 1.54 19.48
CA PHE A 202 -16.26 1.78 19.97
C PHE A 202 -15.65 0.55 20.63
N LEU A 203 -16.41 -0.23 21.39
CA LEU A 203 -15.93 -1.45 22.05
C LEU A 203 -15.53 -2.52 21.02
N ILE A 204 -16.33 -2.74 19.98
CA ILE A 204 -16.01 -3.67 18.90
C ILE A 204 -14.74 -3.23 18.16
N MET A 205 -14.64 -1.93 17.83
CA MET A 205 -13.44 -1.38 17.20
C MET A 205 -12.20 -1.53 18.09
N LEU A 206 -12.33 -1.28 19.40
CA LEU A 206 -11.25 -1.43 20.36
C LEU A 206 -10.81 -2.88 20.46
N ALA A 207 -11.75 -3.83 20.58
CA ALA A 207 -11.47 -5.26 20.66
C ALA A 207 -10.78 -5.77 19.39
N GLY A 208 -11.31 -5.43 18.21
CA GLY A 208 -10.73 -5.82 16.92
C GLY A 208 -9.32 -5.26 16.73
N LEU A 209 -9.10 -3.97 17.00
CA LEU A 209 -7.79 -3.36 16.88
C LEU A 209 -6.79 -3.93 17.90
N SER A 210 -7.23 -4.14 19.15
CA SER A 210 -6.38 -4.75 20.19
C SER A 210 -5.98 -6.17 19.81
N GLY A 211 -6.94 -6.97 19.32
CA GLY A 211 -6.66 -8.33 18.83
C GLY A 211 -5.65 -8.34 17.68
N TYR A 212 -5.83 -7.48 16.68
CA TYR A 212 -4.87 -7.32 15.58
C TYR A 212 -3.46 -6.95 16.09
N LEU A 213 -3.36 -5.95 16.96
CA LEU A 213 -2.07 -5.51 17.49
C LEU A 213 -1.39 -6.58 18.35
N ILE A 214 -2.13 -7.29 19.20
CA ILE A 214 -1.57 -8.36 20.04
C ILE A 214 -1.08 -9.54 19.19
N LEU A 215 -1.84 -9.92 18.17
CA LEU A 215 -1.57 -11.14 17.41
C LEU A 215 -0.54 -10.93 16.30
N LYS A 216 -0.46 -9.73 15.72
CA LYS A 216 0.28 -9.50 14.46
C LYS A 216 1.34 -8.39 14.54
N THR A 217 1.45 -7.69 15.65
CA THR A 217 2.31 -6.51 15.77
C THR A 217 3.31 -6.65 16.93
N PRO A 218 4.62 -6.41 16.73
CA PRO A 218 5.56 -6.38 17.83
C PRO A 218 5.34 -5.15 18.72
N ILE A 219 5.72 -5.27 19.99
CA ILE A 219 5.46 -4.26 21.02
C ILE A 219 5.98 -2.86 20.66
N SER A 220 7.10 -2.77 19.95
CA SER A 220 7.67 -1.49 19.49
C SER A 220 6.70 -0.73 18.58
N ALA A 221 6.12 -1.41 17.61
CA ALA A 221 5.13 -0.84 16.71
C ALA A 221 3.80 -0.51 17.43
N VAL A 222 3.41 -1.31 18.43
CA VAL A 222 2.24 -0.98 19.28
C VAL A 222 2.47 0.35 20.01
N ILE A 223 3.65 0.56 20.59
CA ILE A 223 3.99 1.81 21.31
C ILE A 223 4.01 3.00 20.35
N MET A 224 4.56 2.83 19.15
CA MET A 224 4.75 3.94 18.22
C MET A 224 3.50 4.29 17.39
N PHE A 225 2.72 3.29 17.00
CA PHE A 225 1.58 3.47 16.09
C PHE A 225 0.25 3.04 16.73
N GLY A 226 0.25 1.97 17.53
CA GLY A 226 -0.95 1.34 18.10
C GLY A 226 -1.61 2.07 19.25
N ILE A 227 -0.83 2.61 20.19
CA ILE A 227 -1.36 3.16 21.44
C ILE A 227 -2.27 4.37 21.23
N TRP A 228 -2.03 5.15 20.18
CA TRP A 228 -2.77 6.38 19.88
C TRP A 228 -4.21 6.12 19.43
N PRO A 229 -4.48 5.30 18.38
CA PRO A 229 -5.84 4.93 18.02
C PRO A 229 -6.55 4.16 19.15
N LEU A 230 -5.85 3.28 19.90
CA LEU A 230 -6.44 2.61 21.06
C LEU A 230 -6.91 3.61 22.13
N ALA A 231 -6.09 4.62 22.45
CA ALA A 231 -6.45 5.67 23.39
C ALA A 231 -7.65 6.50 22.90
N ILE A 232 -7.72 6.82 21.61
CA ILE A 232 -8.86 7.52 21.00
C ILE A 232 -10.15 6.69 21.15
N LEU A 233 -10.09 5.39 20.84
CA LEU A 233 -11.23 4.48 20.97
C LEU A 233 -11.70 4.37 22.44
N LEU A 234 -10.76 4.23 23.38
CA LEU A 234 -11.06 4.20 24.82
C LEU A 234 -11.72 5.52 25.27
N ILE A 235 -11.21 6.67 24.82
CA ILE A 235 -11.86 7.96 25.09
C ILE A 235 -13.25 8.02 24.46
N GLY A 236 -13.45 7.45 23.27
CA GLY A 236 -14.75 7.26 22.63
C GLY A 236 -15.74 6.55 23.57
N ILE A 237 -15.35 5.39 24.10
CA ILE A 237 -16.15 4.62 25.07
C ILE A 237 -16.46 5.44 26.32
N LEU A 238 -15.49 6.21 26.84
CA LEU A 238 -15.68 6.91 28.11
C LEU A 238 -16.45 8.23 27.96
N LYS A 239 -16.23 8.98 26.88
CA LYS A 239 -16.63 10.41 26.79
C LYS A 239 -17.57 10.75 25.63
N ILE A 240 -17.63 9.92 24.58
CA ILE A 240 -18.43 10.24 23.39
C ILE A 240 -19.77 9.51 23.46
N SER A 241 -20.86 10.26 23.50
CA SER A 241 -22.22 9.73 23.45
C SER A 241 -22.91 10.25 22.20
N VAL A 242 -23.44 9.33 21.39
CA VAL A 242 -24.31 9.61 20.25
C VAL A 242 -25.61 8.87 20.48
N ASP A 243 -26.74 9.52 20.21
CA ASP A 243 -28.06 8.91 20.32
C ASP A 243 -28.15 7.62 19.48
N ASP A 244 -28.72 6.56 20.06
CA ASP A 244 -28.73 5.23 19.45
C ASP A 244 -29.40 5.22 18.08
N ARG A 245 -30.48 5.98 17.88
CA ARG A 245 -31.15 6.10 16.58
C ARG A 245 -30.22 6.76 15.57
N THR A 246 -29.50 7.80 15.97
CA THR A 246 -28.52 8.49 15.12
C THR A 246 -27.37 7.56 14.73
N ALA A 247 -26.84 6.79 15.68
CA ALA A 247 -25.78 5.81 15.43
C ALA A 247 -26.24 4.70 14.47
N LEU A 248 -27.45 4.15 14.65
CA LEU A 248 -28.02 3.14 13.76
C LEU A 248 -28.26 3.67 12.34
N ILE A 249 -28.75 4.91 12.20
CA ILE A 249 -28.92 5.56 10.90
C ILE A 249 -27.57 5.69 10.18
N MET A 250 -26.52 6.09 10.91
CA MET A 250 -25.17 6.19 10.37
C MET A 250 -24.65 4.84 9.88
N VAL A 251 -24.78 3.78 10.68
CA VAL A 251 -24.38 2.41 10.29
C VAL A 251 -25.15 1.95 9.06
N ARG A 252 -26.48 2.11 9.03
CA ARG A 252 -27.32 1.76 7.88
C ARG A 252 -26.86 2.48 6.62
N ASP A 253 -26.62 3.78 6.69
CA ASP A 253 -26.28 4.58 5.52
C ASP A 253 -24.85 4.28 5.01
N LEU A 254 -23.91 3.97 5.90
CA LEU A 254 -22.59 3.44 5.53
C LEU A 254 -22.74 2.08 4.81
N LEU A 255 -23.57 1.18 5.34
CA LEU A 255 -23.81 -0.14 4.74
C LEU A 255 -24.47 -0.04 3.36
N ILE A 256 -25.43 0.87 3.17
CA ILE A 256 -26.05 1.11 1.87
C ILE A 256 -24.99 1.52 0.84
N GLY A 257 -24.15 2.51 1.18
CA GLY A 257 -23.04 2.90 0.31
C GLY A 257 -22.09 1.74 0.01
N GLY A 258 -21.79 0.95 1.03
CA GLY A 258 -20.94 -0.23 0.93
C GLY A 258 -21.48 -1.31 -0.01
N ILE A 259 -22.77 -1.64 0.10
CA ILE A 259 -23.44 -2.60 -0.80
C ILE A 259 -23.37 -2.13 -2.25
N ILE A 260 -23.60 -0.83 -2.50
CA ILE A 260 -23.50 -0.24 -3.84
C ILE A 260 -22.07 -0.40 -4.39
N ALA A 261 -21.05 -0.14 -3.56
CA ALA A 261 -19.66 -0.30 -3.95
C ALA A 261 -19.25 -1.75 -4.20
N ALA A 262 -19.80 -2.73 -3.47
CA ALA A 262 -19.45 -4.14 -3.63
C ALA A 262 -20.27 -4.88 -4.70
N ALA A 263 -21.39 -4.32 -5.15
CA ALA A 263 -22.27 -4.97 -6.11
C ALA A 263 -21.57 -5.41 -7.41
N PRO A 264 -20.72 -4.58 -8.07
CA PRO A 264 -20.09 -4.98 -9.33
C PRO A 264 -19.20 -6.22 -9.21
N ILE A 265 -18.30 -6.24 -8.22
CA ILE A 265 -17.38 -7.38 -8.02
C ILE A 265 -18.13 -8.63 -7.55
N THR A 266 -19.14 -8.47 -6.71
CA THR A 266 -19.97 -9.59 -6.24
C THR A 266 -20.74 -10.21 -7.39
N PHE A 267 -21.34 -9.38 -8.26
CA PHE A 267 -22.05 -9.85 -9.44
C PHE A 267 -21.11 -10.57 -10.42
N TYR A 268 -19.90 -10.04 -10.63
CA TYR A 268 -18.87 -10.70 -11.44
C TYR A 268 -18.58 -12.13 -10.95
N HIS A 269 -18.32 -12.29 -9.65
CA HIS A 269 -18.01 -13.61 -9.07
C HIS A 269 -19.22 -14.56 -9.04
N ILE A 270 -20.44 -14.05 -8.87
CA ILE A 270 -21.65 -14.85 -8.99
C ILE A 270 -21.82 -15.34 -10.44
N TYR A 271 -21.69 -14.42 -11.41
CA TYR A 271 -21.88 -14.73 -12.83
C TYR A 271 -20.88 -15.78 -13.34
N HIS A 272 -19.64 -15.73 -12.90
CA HIS A 272 -18.61 -16.68 -13.32
C HIS A 272 -18.47 -17.93 -12.42
N GLY A 273 -19.29 -18.06 -11.38
CA GLY A 273 -19.22 -19.18 -10.44
C GLY A 273 -17.95 -19.22 -9.59
N SER A 274 -17.32 -18.06 -9.34
CA SER A 274 -16.03 -17.93 -8.64
C SER A 274 -16.15 -17.33 -7.24
N LEU A 275 -17.36 -17.23 -6.68
CA LEU A 275 -17.60 -16.62 -5.36
C LEU A 275 -16.89 -17.36 -4.22
N ALA A 276 -16.91 -18.69 -4.22
CA ALA A 276 -16.29 -19.49 -3.17
C ALA A 276 -14.76 -19.39 -3.19
N SER A 277 -14.16 -19.43 -4.38
CA SER A 277 -12.72 -19.30 -4.54
C SER A 277 -12.25 -17.87 -4.28
N TRP A 278 -13.02 -16.85 -4.70
CA TRP A 278 -12.78 -15.46 -4.32
C TRP A 278 -12.72 -15.26 -2.82
N TYR A 279 -13.70 -15.80 -2.08
CA TYR A 279 -13.68 -15.73 -0.61
C TYR A 279 -12.46 -16.45 -0.02
N ASN A 280 -12.17 -17.67 -0.48
CA ASN A 280 -11.02 -18.43 -0.01
C ASN A 280 -9.71 -17.67 -0.20
N ASP A 281 -9.50 -17.11 -1.39
CA ASP A 281 -8.25 -16.46 -1.76
C ASP A 281 -8.07 -15.11 -1.04
N THR A 282 -9.13 -14.29 -1.03
CA THR A 282 -9.04 -12.91 -0.58
C THR A 282 -9.27 -12.72 0.93
N VAL A 283 -9.80 -13.75 1.60
CA VAL A 283 -10.02 -13.77 3.06
C VAL A 283 -9.14 -14.81 3.74
N ILE A 284 -9.29 -16.09 3.38
CA ILE A 284 -8.62 -17.19 4.10
C ILE A 284 -7.12 -17.20 3.79
N SER A 285 -6.73 -17.23 2.52
CA SER A 285 -5.32 -17.21 2.10
C SER A 285 -4.64 -15.91 2.52
N ALA A 286 -5.31 -14.77 2.38
CA ALA A 286 -4.79 -13.48 2.84
C ALA A 286 -4.48 -13.45 4.35
N LEU A 287 -5.29 -14.09 5.20
CA LEU A 287 -5.03 -14.19 6.63
C LEU A 287 -3.80 -15.07 6.93
N MET A 288 -3.65 -16.20 6.25
CA MET A 288 -2.52 -17.11 6.44
C MET A 288 -1.18 -16.47 6.09
N LEU A 289 -1.17 -15.49 5.18
CA LEU A 289 0.07 -14.79 4.81
C LEU A 289 0.68 -13.98 5.92
N THR A 290 -0.15 -13.50 6.83
CA THR A 290 0.34 -12.74 7.98
C THR A 290 1.13 -13.61 8.98
N ASP A 291 1.17 -14.93 8.78
CA ASP A 291 1.95 -15.88 9.60
C ASP A 291 3.34 -16.18 9.02
N LEU A 292 3.72 -15.56 7.89
CA LEU A 292 5.07 -15.74 7.34
C LEU A 292 6.12 -15.08 8.24
N ASN A 293 7.14 -15.85 8.64
CA ASN A 293 8.16 -15.45 9.61
C ASN A 293 8.86 -14.12 9.27
N PHE A 294 9.06 -13.83 7.98
CA PHE A 294 9.76 -12.61 7.57
C PHE A 294 8.96 -11.33 7.84
N ILE A 295 7.63 -11.40 8.00
CA ILE A 295 6.79 -10.22 8.26
C ILE A 295 7.17 -9.59 9.61
N GLN A 296 7.62 -10.40 10.56
CA GLN A 296 7.99 -9.98 11.91
C GLN A 296 9.48 -9.70 12.09
N SER A 297 10.31 -9.86 11.05
CA SER A 297 11.78 -9.77 11.18
C SER A 297 12.32 -8.33 11.27
N SER A 298 11.50 -7.34 10.89
CA SER A 298 11.90 -5.93 10.85
C SER A 298 11.15 -5.12 11.91
N SER A 299 11.81 -4.13 12.51
CA SER A 299 11.24 -3.22 13.50
C SER A 299 11.71 -1.80 13.23
N PHE A 300 10.78 -0.83 13.17
CA PHE A 300 11.17 0.59 13.01
C PHE A 300 11.98 1.14 14.19
N PHE A 301 11.95 0.48 15.34
CA PHE A 301 12.80 0.85 16.47
C PHE A 301 14.28 0.65 16.16
N ASP A 302 14.61 -0.42 15.43
CA ASP A 302 15.99 -0.70 15.02
C ASP A 302 16.47 0.40 14.07
N TYR A 303 15.59 0.93 13.23
CA TYR A 303 15.90 1.99 12.27
C TYR A 303 16.26 3.27 13.02
N ILE A 304 15.52 3.63 14.07
CA ILE A 304 15.86 4.76 14.94
C ILE A 304 17.25 4.55 15.56
N PHE A 305 17.51 3.36 16.12
CA PHE A 305 18.80 3.06 16.74
C PHE A 305 19.95 3.13 15.74
N TYR A 306 19.80 2.55 14.55
CA TYR A 306 20.80 2.60 13.48
C TYR A 306 21.04 4.03 12.97
N CYS A 307 20.00 4.85 12.85
CA CYS A 307 20.15 6.26 12.50
C CYS A 307 20.96 7.01 13.56
N LEU A 308 20.59 6.90 14.84
CA LEU A 308 21.31 7.55 15.93
C LEU A 308 22.76 7.07 16.00
N TYR A 309 22.99 5.76 15.94
CA TYR A 309 24.32 5.16 15.95
C TYR A 309 25.19 5.67 14.79
N SER A 310 24.65 5.67 13.57
CA SER A 310 25.38 6.13 12.38
C SER A 310 25.72 7.62 12.46
N MET A 311 24.80 8.45 12.96
CA MET A 311 25.02 9.89 13.17
C MET A 311 26.19 10.17 14.14
N PHE A 312 26.38 9.35 15.17
CA PHE A 312 27.48 9.51 16.13
C PHE A 312 28.80 8.89 15.65
N LYS A 313 28.74 7.74 14.97
CA LYS A 313 29.95 6.99 14.58
C LYS A 313 30.67 7.60 13.39
N THR A 314 29.92 8.07 12.39
CA THR A 314 30.49 8.57 11.13
C THR A 314 29.73 9.82 10.72
N PRO A 315 30.00 10.96 11.36
CA PRO A 315 29.25 12.19 11.12
C PRO A 315 29.62 12.77 9.76
N SER A 316 28.91 12.34 8.71
CA SER A 316 28.81 13.07 7.45
C SER A 316 27.50 13.86 7.40
N ILE A 317 27.46 14.93 6.62
CA ILE A 317 26.24 15.73 6.48
C ILE A 317 25.09 14.90 5.91
N ASP A 318 25.37 14.01 4.95
CA ASP A 318 24.36 13.13 4.36
C ASP A 318 23.76 12.17 5.39
N ILE A 319 24.60 11.55 6.23
CA ILE A 319 24.17 10.63 7.29
C ILE A 319 23.35 11.37 8.35
N ILE A 320 23.75 12.59 8.73
CA ILE A 320 23.00 13.42 9.69
C ILE A 320 21.63 13.81 9.13
N LEU A 321 21.59 14.28 7.88
CA LEU A 321 20.33 14.67 7.23
C LEU A 321 19.39 13.49 7.04
N ASN A 322 19.91 12.33 6.65
CA ASN A 322 19.10 11.12 6.50
C ASN A 322 18.67 10.54 7.85
N GLY A 323 19.52 10.61 8.87
CA GLY A 323 19.13 10.26 10.24
C GLY A 323 17.96 11.12 10.74
N ILE A 324 18.01 12.45 10.51
CA ILE A 324 16.91 13.37 10.83
C ILE A 324 15.65 13.01 10.03
N LEU A 325 15.80 12.75 8.72
CA LEU A 325 14.71 12.30 7.85
C LEU A 325 14.02 11.06 8.44
N TRP A 326 14.74 9.95 8.61
CA TRP A 326 14.17 8.68 9.07
C TRP A 326 13.53 8.78 10.46
N ILE A 327 14.21 9.42 11.41
CA ILE A 327 13.65 9.63 12.76
C ILE A 327 12.35 10.45 12.67
N SER A 328 12.32 11.49 11.82
CA SER A 328 11.13 12.32 11.62
C SER A 328 9.98 11.54 11.00
N LEU A 329 10.23 10.72 9.97
CA LEU A 329 9.22 9.90 9.32
C LEU A 329 8.60 8.92 10.32
N ILE A 330 9.44 8.25 11.10
CA ILE A 330 9.03 7.21 12.04
C ILE A 330 8.26 7.81 13.24
N LEU A 331 8.73 8.93 13.80
CA LEU A 331 8.09 9.57 14.95
C LEU A 331 6.85 10.43 14.58
N ALA A 332 6.58 10.63 13.29
CA ALA A 332 5.46 11.43 12.78
C ALA A 332 4.12 10.96 13.35
N ALA A 333 3.87 9.64 13.33
CA ALA A 333 2.62 9.06 13.79
C ALA A 333 2.41 9.30 15.30
N SER A 334 3.47 9.13 16.11
CA SER A 334 3.43 9.44 17.55
C SER A 334 3.16 10.91 17.82
N ALA A 335 3.85 11.80 17.10
CA ALA A 335 3.64 13.24 17.24
C ALA A 335 2.20 13.63 16.88
N LEU A 336 1.66 13.05 15.81
CA LEU A 336 0.26 13.24 15.43
C LEU A 336 -0.69 12.72 16.51
N GLY A 337 -0.49 11.49 17.00
CA GLY A 337 -1.29 10.87 18.05
C GLY A 337 -1.38 11.72 19.31
N VAL A 338 -0.25 12.22 19.81
CA VAL A 338 -0.18 13.17 20.93
C VAL A 338 -0.96 14.45 20.60
N GLY A 339 -0.79 14.99 19.39
CA GLY A 339 -1.52 16.17 18.92
C GLY A 339 -3.04 16.00 18.93
N VAL A 340 -3.54 14.83 18.50
CA VAL A 340 -4.98 14.51 18.49
C VAL A 340 -5.53 14.37 19.90
N LEU A 341 -4.85 13.62 20.77
CA LEU A 341 -5.26 13.47 22.17
C LEU A 341 -5.29 14.82 22.90
N TRP A 342 -4.33 15.70 22.60
CA TRP A 342 -4.33 17.07 23.13
C TRP A 342 -5.52 17.89 22.62
N GLN A 343 -5.89 17.80 21.33
CA GLN A 343 -7.09 18.46 20.81
C GLN A 343 -8.38 17.94 21.44
N ILE A 344 -8.50 16.62 21.63
CA ILE A 344 -9.62 15.98 22.35
C ILE A 344 -9.69 16.51 23.78
N TYR A 345 -8.57 16.53 24.50
CA TYR A 345 -8.50 17.05 25.86
C TYR A 345 -8.94 18.52 25.95
N LYS A 346 -8.51 19.35 24.99
CA LYS A 346 -8.91 20.76 24.87
C LYS A 346 -10.32 20.96 24.29
N LYS A 347 -11.09 19.89 24.06
CA LYS A 347 -12.44 19.90 23.48
C LYS A 347 -12.53 20.66 22.15
N LYS A 348 -11.44 20.68 21.37
CA LYS A 348 -11.43 21.31 20.05
C LYS A 348 -12.21 20.45 19.04
N GLN A 349 -12.76 21.09 18.01
CA GLN A 349 -13.25 20.36 16.85
C GLN A 349 -12.06 19.74 16.11
N ILE A 350 -12.16 18.45 15.80
CA ILE A 350 -11.11 17.67 15.14
C ILE A 350 -11.51 17.58 13.67
N SER A 351 -10.57 17.80 12.76
CA SER A 351 -10.81 17.64 11.32
C SER A 351 -10.70 16.16 10.92
N PRO A 352 -11.43 15.71 9.87
CA PRO A 352 -11.32 14.35 9.35
C PRO A 352 -9.87 13.95 9.04
N ILE A 353 -9.05 14.83 8.44
CA ILE A 353 -7.65 14.50 8.10
C ILE A 353 -6.83 14.12 9.34
N VAL A 354 -7.10 14.80 10.46
CA VAL A 354 -6.38 14.59 11.72
C VAL A 354 -6.78 13.27 12.36
N MET A 355 -8.08 12.99 12.44
CA MET A 355 -8.57 11.74 13.02
C MET A 355 -8.18 10.55 12.16
N ILE A 356 -8.45 10.60 10.85
CA ILE A 356 -8.26 9.47 9.95
C ILE A 356 -6.77 9.15 9.79
N ALA A 357 -5.88 10.15 9.69
CA ALA A 357 -4.45 9.90 9.54
C ALA A 357 -3.82 9.17 10.76
N VAL A 358 -4.29 9.42 11.99
CA VAL A 358 -3.81 8.67 13.17
C VAL A 358 -4.09 7.17 13.04
N PHE A 359 -5.28 6.81 12.57
CA PHE A 359 -5.63 5.41 12.34
C PHE A 359 -4.88 4.88 11.11
N TYR A 360 -4.87 5.63 10.01
CA TYR A 360 -4.24 5.21 8.75
C TYR A 360 -2.74 4.93 8.89
N ALA A 361 -2.04 5.59 9.83
CA ALA A 361 -0.66 5.28 10.17
C ALA A 361 -0.43 3.82 10.61
N LEU A 362 -1.47 3.08 11.03
CA LEU A 362 -1.39 1.65 11.32
C LEU A 362 -1.14 0.78 10.08
N VAL A 363 -1.39 1.27 8.87
CA VAL A 363 -1.03 0.53 7.63
C VAL A 363 0.47 0.23 7.60
N THR A 364 1.29 1.13 8.15
CA THR A 364 2.74 0.98 8.31
C THR A 364 3.15 -0.25 9.12
N VAL A 365 2.28 -0.70 10.03
CA VAL A 365 2.55 -1.78 10.97
C VAL A 365 2.43 -3.16 10.32
N HIS A 366 1.71 -3.27 9.20
CA HIS A 366 1.51 -4.55 8.51
C HIS A 366 2.83 -5.25 8.18
N PHE A 367 3.81 -4.50 7.69
CA PHE A 367 5.16 -4.98 7.47
C PHE A 367 6.13 -3.82 7.65
N GLN A 368 6.96 -3.89 8.69
CA GLN A 368 7.77 -2.75 9.15
C GLN A 368 9.04 -2.53 8.32
N ILE A 369 8.85 -2.25 7.03
CA ILE A 369 9.88 -1.91 6.07
C ILE A 369 9.60 -0.52 5.46
N PRO A 370 10.59 0.15 4.85
CA PRO A 370 10.47 1.51 4.31
C PRO A 370 9.21 1.80 3.50
N ILE A 371 8.85 0.90 2.58
CA ILE A 371 7.72 1.09 1.67
C ILE A 371 6.39 1.31 2.42
N TYR A 372 6.15 0.57 3.50
CA TYR A 372 4.92 0.70 4.28
C TYR A 372 4.86 1.99 5.09
N LEU A 373 6.00 2.55 5.47
CA LEU A 373 6.07 3.88 6.09
C LEU A 373 5.68 4.97 5.07
N PHE A 374 6.16 4.88 3.83
CA PHE A 374 5.81 5.83 2.77
C PHE A 374 4.33 5.79 2.37
N TYR A 375 3.63 4.67 2.56
CA TYR A 375 2.18 4.62 2.34
C TYR A 375 1.37 5.55 3.26
N THR A 376 1.93 5.98 4.40
CA THR A 376 1.16 6.72 5.43
C THR A 376 1.79 8.03 5.85
N VAL A 377 3.10 8.20 5.73
CA VAL A 377 3.80 9.35 6.33
C VAL A 377 3.44 10.68 5.65
N GLY A 378 3.21 10.68 4.33
CA GLY A 378 2.79 11.88 3.60
C GLY A 378 1.47 12.46 4.14
N ILE A 379 0.45 11.62 4.37
CA ILE A 379 -0.82 12.06 4.95
C ILE A 379 -0.69 12.39 6.44
N THR A 380 0.20 11.70 7.16
CA THR A 380 0.52 12.01 8.56
C THR A 380 1.12 13.41 8.70
N PHE A 381 2.07 13.78 7.84
CA PHE A 381 2.63 15.13 7.79
C PHE A 381 1.57 16.18 7.44
N CYS A 382 0.69 15.90 6.48
CA CYS A 382 -0.45 16.78 6.19
C CYS A 382 -1.30 16.98 7.46
N ALA A 383 -1.66 15.90 8.18
CA ALA A 383 -2.42 16.02 9.42
C ALA A 383 -1.69 16.85 10.50
N ILE A 384 -0.36 16.71 10.64
CA ILE A 384 0.43 17.56 11.55
C ILE A 384 0.35 19.04 11.11
N LEU A 385 0.53 19.34 9.83
CA LEU A 385 0.38 20.70 9.26
C LEU A 385 -1.00 21.32 9.57
N TRP A 386 -2.04 20.48 9.63
CA TRP A 386 -3.39 20.92 9.97
C TRP A 386 -3.52 21.35 11.44
N ILE A 387 -2.91 20.59 12.35
CA ILE A 387 -2.96 20.84 13.80
C ILE A 387 -2.23 22.13 14.19
N LEU A 388 -1.15 22.49 13.50
CA LEU A 388 -0.32 23.64 13.85
C LEU A 388 -1.14 24.93 13.87
N ASN A 389 -1.11 25.68 14.97
CA ASN A 389 -1.79 26.97 15.05
C ASN A 389 -0.98 28.05 14.30
N THR A 390 -1.66 29.02 13.68
CA THR A 390 -1.02 30.16 13.01
C THR A 390 -0.37 31.14 13.98
N ASP A 391 -0.84 31.17 15.23
CA ASP A 391 -0.52 32.27 16.16
C ASP A 391 0.79 32.07 16.93
N SER A 392 1.46 30.90 16.79
CA SER A 392 2.74 30.60 17.47
C SER A 392 3.93 30.71 16.53
N GLY A 393 4.34 31.96 16.24
CA GLY A 393 5.31 32.32 15.18
C GLY A 393 6.53 31.40 15.04
N THR A 394 7.39 31.28 16.06
CA THR A 394 8.68 30.56 15.90
C THR A 394 8.54 29.05 15.88
N LYS A 395 7.73 28.46 16.78
CA LYS A 395 7.57 27.00 16.87
C LYS A 395 6.86 26.43 15.63
N THR A 396 5.82 27.12 15.17
CA THR A 396 5.10 26.72 13.95
C THR A 396 6.05 26.76 12.75
N ASN A 397 6.81 27.85 12.57
CA ASN A 397 7.75 27.97 11.46
C ASN A 397 8.83 26.88 11.50
N GLY A 398 9.35 26.53 12.68
CA GLY A 398 10.32 25.43 12.82
C GLY A 398 9.76 24.09 12.33
N ILE A 399 8.53 23.74 12.68
CA ILE A 399 7.89 22.49 12.24
C ILE A 399 7.57 22.53 10.74
N LEU A 400 7.10 23.66 10.21
CA LEU A 400 6.87 23.84 8.77
C LEU A 400 8.16 23.63 7.97
N SER A 401 9.27 24.24 8.42
CA SER A 401 10.58 24.09 7.79
C SER A 401 11.07 22.65 7.88
N LEU A 402 10.93 21.99 9.03
CA LEU A 402 11.31 20.58 9.19
C LEU A 402 10.56 19.68 8.20
N ILE A 403 9.23 19.80 8.11
CA ILE A 403 8.41 19.02 7.17
C ILE A 403 8.83 19.28 5.72
N GLY A 404 9.08 20.54 5.35
CA GLY A 404 9.56 20.91 4.02
C GLY A 404 10.93 20.29 3.71
N ILE A 405 11.89 20.42 4.62
CA ILE A 405 13.24 19.85 4.48
C ILE A 405 13.17 18.32 4.35
N VAL A 406 12.46 17.65 5.26
CA VAL A 406 12.30 16.19 5.25
C VAL A 406 11.68 15.70 3.95
N SER A 407 10.68 16.42 3.41
CA SER A 407 10.07 16.08 2.12
C SER A 407 11.08 16.22 0.95
N ILE A 408 11.88 17.29 0.94
CA ILE A 408 12.93 17.50 -0.08
C ILE A 408 14.04 16.44 0.04
N LEU A 409 14.45 16.09 1.26
CA LEU A 409 15.46 15.05 1.49
C LEU A 409 14.96 13.68 1.02
N ALA A 410 13.71 13.33 1.27
CA ALA A 410 13.12 12.09 0.76
C ALA A 410 13.11 12.05 -0.77
N LEU A 411 12.75 13.16 -1.42
CA LEU A 411 12.83 13.28 -2.88
C LEU A 411 14.28 13.11 -3.37
N PHE A 412 15.25 13.74 -2.71
CA PHE A 412 16.64 13.76 -3.18
C PHE A 412 17.39 12.43 -2.95
N TYR A 413 17.18 11.76 -1.81
CA TYR A 413 17.95 10.57 -1.41
C TYR A 413 17.24 9.24 -1.65
N HIS A 414 15.92 9.24 -1.78
CA HIS A 414 15.13 8.00 -1.77
C HIS A 414 14.20 7.80 -2.95
N ALA A 415 13.77 8.87 -3.63
CA ALA A 415 12.96 8.70 -4.83
C ALA A 415 13.73 7.85 -5.84
N ASP A 416 13.03 6.86 -6.40
CA ASP A 416 13.56 6.03 -7.49
C ASP A 416 14.91 5.36 -7.18
N GLN A 417 15.03 4.84 -5.96
CA GLN A 417 16.20 4.08 -5.56
C GLN A 417 15.86 2.59 -5.51
N PRO A 418 16.81 1.71 -5.90
CA PRO A 418 16.57 0.27 -5.99
C PRO A 418 16.30 -0.36 -4.61
N THR A 419 15.51 -1.44 -4.59
CA THR A 419 15.22 -2.20 -3.36
C THR A 419 16.39 -3.01 -2.84
N GLY A 420 17.38 -3.29 -3.70
CA GLY A 420 18.57 -4.07 -3.35
C GLY A 420 19.54 -3.35 -2.42
N ARG A 421 19.30 -2.07 -2.09
CA ARG A 421 20.16 -1.33 -1.14
C ARG A 421 20.12 -2.00 0.23
N GLN A 422 21.29 -2.11 0.84
CA GLN A 422 21.38 -2.54 2.23
C GLN A 422 20.71 -1.53 3.15
N ILE A 423 20.19 -1.99 4.30
CA ILE A 423 19.51 -1.11 5.25
C ILE A 423 20.40 0.07 5.68
N ILE A 424 21.69 -0.16 5.87
CA ILE A 424 22.65 0.89 6.25
C ILE A 424 22.81 1.95 5.14
N ASP A 425 22.79 1.52 3.88
CA ASP A 425 22.87 2.41 2.72
C ASP A 425 21.58 3.24 2.58
N ILE A 426 20.42 2.62 2.82
CA ILE A 426 19.13 3.32 2.86
C ILE A 426 19.16 4.37 3.97
N LEU A 427 19.46 3.98 5.21
CA LEU A 427 19.43 4.89 6.37
C LEU A 427 20.50 5.99 6.30
N GLY A 428 21.62 5.71 5.64
CA GLY A 428 22.68 6.69 5.38
C GLY A 428 22.42 7.61 4.19
N GLY A 429 21.35 7.40 3.43
CA GLY A 429 21.06 8.16 2.21
C GLY A 429 22.03 7.89 1.06
N LYS A 430 22.70 6.73 1.05
CA LYS A 430 23.56 6.38 -0.05
C LYS A 430 22.71 6.08 -1.27
N LYS A 431 22.93 6.86 -2.32
CA LYS A 431 22.31 6.64 -3.62
C LYS A 431 23.11 5.61 -4.41
N THR A 432 22.40 4.72 -5.08
CA THR A 432 23.00 3.82 -6.05
C THR A 432 22.90 4.47 -7.42
N SER A 433 24.04 4.81 -8.02
CA SER A 433 24.10 5.24 -9.42
C SER A 433 24.30 4.00 -10.29
N SER A 434 23.28 3.16 -10.41
CA SER A 434 23.28 2.08 -11.38
C SER A 434 22.97 2.67 -12.76
N GLN A 435 23.71 2.23 -13.78
CA GLN A 435 23.33 2.52 -15.16
C GLN A 435 21.97 1.85 -15.41
N LYS A 436 20.98 2.67 -15.74
CA LYS A 436 19.66 2.18 -16.09
C LYS A 436 19.60 1.88 -17.57
N VAL A 437 19.04 0.73 -17.91
CA VAL A 437 18.80 0.31 -19.28
C VAL A 437 17.31 0.09 -19.43
N LEU A 438 16.76 0.54 -20.56
CA LEU A 438 15.36 0.30 -20.88
C LEU A 438 15.17 -1.20 -21.20
N LEU A 439 14.40 -1.90 -20.38
CA LEU A 439 14.00 -3.28 -20.67
C LEU A 439 12.80 -3.25 -21.64
N ALA A 440 13.08 -3.54 -22.91
CA ALA A 440 12.10 -3.49 -23.99
C ALA A 440 11.03 -4.60 -23.91
N GLY A 441 10.09 -4.60 -24.86
CA GLY A 441 8.99 -5.58 -24.93
C GLY A 441 7.85 -5.23 -24.00
N ASN A 442 7.31 -6.22 -23.29
CA ASN A 442 6.16 -6.04 -22.39
C ASN A 442 6.52 -5.25 -21.12
N VAL A 443 7.80 -5.04 -20.79
CA VAL A 443 8.17 -4.28 -19.57
C VAL A 443 8.12 -2.77 -19.82
N ASN A 444 8.96 -2.28 -20.73
CA ASN A 444 9.13 -0.85 -21.06
C ASN A 444 9.37 0.04 -19.82
N LEU A 445 10.30 -0.38 -18.95
CA LEU A 445 10.73 0.35 -17.75
C LEU A 445 12.25 0.50 -17.74
N TRP A 446 12.74 1.56 -17.09
CA TRP A 446 14.16 1.71 -16.81
C TRP A 446 14.53 0.83 -15.62
N VAL A 447 15.38 -0.16 -15.86
CA VAL A 447 15.80 -1.15 -14.85
C VAL A 447 17.32 -1.13 -14.71
N GLU A 448 17.85 -1.69 -13.62
CA GLU A 448 19.30 -1.78 -13.46
C GLU A 448 19.92 -2.66 -14.55
N GLU A 449 21.13 -2.34 -14.98
CA GLU A 449 21.85 -3.15 -15.98
C GLU A 449 21.98 -4.62 -15.54
N LYS A 450 22.23 -4.87 -14.24
CA LYS A 450 22.28 -6.24 -13.69
C LYS A 450 20.97 -6.99 -13.97
N ASP A 451 19.82 -6.37 -13.67
CA ASP A 451 18.51 -6.97 -13.91
C ASP A 451 18.27 -7.16 -15.41
N THR A 452 18.69 -6.20 -16.24
CA THR A 452 18.57 -6.32 -17.69
C THR A 452 19.32 -7.55 -18.22
N LEU A 453 20.55 -7.78 -17.75
CA LEU A 453 21.34 -8.96 -18.14
C LEU A 453 20.63 -10.25 -17.69
N LYS A 454 20.18 -10.30 -16.44
CA LYS A 454 19.41 -11.42 -15.88
C LYS A 454 18.18 -11.76 -16.75
N TYR A 455 17.34 -10.78 -17.08
CA TYR A 455 16.12 -11.04 -17.84
C TYR A 455 16.37 -11.29 -19.33
N LYS A 456 17.44 -10.75 -19.92
CA LYS A 456 17.86 -11.12 -21.28
C LYS A 456 18.28 -12.58 -21.37
N GLU A 457 19.03 -13.07 -20.38
CA GLU A 457 19.42 -14.48 -20.32
C GLU A 457 18.21 -15.39 -20.12
N ILE A 458 17.28 -15.03 -19.22
CA ILE A 458 16.01 -15.76 -19.04
C ILE A 458 15.20 -15.80 -20.35
N LEU A 459 15.06 -14.66 -21.03
CA LEU A 459 14.33 -14.59 -22.29
C LEU A 459 14.96 -15.50 -23.35
N GLN A 460 16.30 -15.45 -23.47
CA GLN A 460 17.04 -16.31 -24.39
C GLN A 460 16.83 -17.80 -24.08
N LEU A 461 16.88 -18.20 -22.80
CA LEU A 461 16.62 -19.59 -22.39
C LEU A 461 15.20 -20.03 -22.78
N VAL A 462 14.20 -19.16 -22.61
CA VAL A 462 12.81 -19.46 -22.98
C VAL A 462 12.66 -19.57 -24.49
N GLU A 463 13.18 -18.62 -25.27
CA GLU A 463 13.11 -18.62 -26.74
C GLU A 463 13.77 -19.86 -27.35
N GLN A 464 14.86 -20.35 -26.75
CA GLN A 464 15.59 -21.52 -27.23
C GLN A 464 14.91 -22.85 -26.86
N ASN A 465 14.18 -22.92 -25.75
CA ASN A 465 13.75 -24.19 -25.16
C ASN A 465 12.23 -24.38 -25.06
N VAL A 466 11.43 -23.33 -25.28
CA VAL A 466 9.97 -23.33 -25.06
C VAL A 466 9.22 -22.83 -26.29
N ALA A 467 8.44 -23.70 -26.91
CA ALA A 467 7.55 -23.32 -28.01
C ALA A 467 6.47 -22.32 -27.55
N GLU A 468 5.87 -21.58 -28.49
CA GLU A 468 4.87 -20.54 -28.16
C GLU A 468 3.64 -21.09 -27.42
N ASN A 469 3.26 -22.34 -27.68
CA ASN A 469 2.13 -23.02 -27.05
C ASN A 469 2.50 -23.78 -25.77
N GLU A 470 3.77 -23.82 -25.40
CA GLU A 470 4.24 -24.48 -24.18
C GLU A 470 4.24 -23.51 -22.99
N GLY A 471 3.89 -24.03 -21.82
CA GLY A 471 3.89 -23.27 -20.58
C GLY A 471 5.24 -23.33 -19.85
N ILE A 472 5.47 -22.33 -19.00
CA ILE A 472 6.57 -22.32 -18.04
C ILE A 472 6.01 -22.29 -16.61
N PHE A 473 6.85 -22.57 -15.62
CA PHE A 473 6.47 -22.42 -14.21
C PHE A 473 7.58 -21.77 -13.40
N ALA A 474 7.31 -20.59 -12.85
CA ALA A 474 8.23 -19.79 -12.06
C ALA A 474 7.72 -19.63 -10.61
N PHE A 475 8.50 -20.07 -9.63
CA PHE A 475 8.12 -20.07 -8.21
C PHE A 475 9.36 -19.85 -7.29
N PRO A 476 9.20 -19.42 -6.01
CA PRO A 476 7.95 -19.20 -5.30
C PRO A 476 7.27 -17.86 -5.60
N SER A 477 7.92 -16.86 -6.21
CA SER A 477 7.33 -15.53 -6.47
C SER A 477 7.96 -14.77 -7.66
N ASN A 478 8.20 -15.44 -8.79
CA ASN A 478 8.89 -14.89 -9.97
C ASN A 478 7.94 -14.66 -11.15
N SER A 479 6.79 -14.04 -10.88
CA SER A 479 5.68 -13.92 -11.84
C SER A 479 5.94 -12.97 -13.01
N GLU A 480 6.91 -12.05 -12.86
CA GLU A 480 7.42 -11.20 -13.91
C GLU A 480 7.93 -12.00 -15.11
N ILE A 481 8.46 -13.21 -14.89
CA ILE A 481 9.00 -14.06 -15.96
C ILE A 481 7.90 -14.41 -16.98
N TYR A 482 6.68 -14.71 -16.54
CA TYR A 482 5.56 -15.00 -17.45
C TYR A 482 5.28 -13.82 -18.38
N TYR A 483 5.23 -12.61 -17.81
CA TYR A 483 4.88 -11.42 -18.56
C TYR A 483 6.00 -10.95 -19.50
N ILE A 484 7.26 -11.05 -19.05
CA ILE A 484 8.46 -10.73 -19.86
C ILE A 484 8.57 -11.67 -21.07
N THR A 485 8.32 -12.95 -20.86
CA THR A 485 8.54 -13.99 -21.89
C THR A 485 7.31 -14.23 -22.77
N GLY A 486 6.15 -13.72 -22.37
CA GLY A 486 4.87 -14.00 -23.03
C GLY A 486 4.46 -15.48 -22.95
N ARG A 487 5.01 -16.25 -22.03
CA ARG A 487 4.66 -17.67 -21.82
C ARG A 487 3.63 -17.83 -20.73
N SER A 488 2.72 -18.77 -20.92
CA SER A 488 1.63 -19.02 -19.99
C SER A 488 2.11 -19.72 -18.72
N ASN A 489 1.47 -19.36 -17.60
CA ASN A 489 1.53 -20.11 -16.36
C ASN A 489 0.37 -21.11 -16.36
N GLN A 490 0.67 -22.41 -16.30
CA GLN A 490 -0.36 -23.45 -16.29
C GLN A 490 -1.11 -23.55 -14.95
N PHE A 491 -0.59 -22.90 -13.91
CA PHE A 491 -1.22 -22.86 -12.59
C PHE A 491 -2.03 -21.58 -12.41
N GLY A 492 -3.07 -21.66 -11.57
CA GLY A 492 -3.86 -20.48 -11.23
C GLY A 492 -3.12 -19.46 -10.36
N PHE A 493 -2.05 -19.86 -9.66
CA PHE A 493 -1.32 -18.99 -8.75
C PHE A 493 0.02 -18.52 -9.31
N PHE A 494 0.40 -17.31 -8.94
CA PHE A 494 1.70 -16.73 -9.28
C PHE A 494 2.70 -16.78 -8.11
N ASN A 495 2.21 -17.02 -6.88
CA ASN A 495 3.04 -17.17 -5.69
C ASN A 495 2.69 -18.49 -4.97
N SER A 496 3.71 -19.33 -4.74
CA SER A 496 3.52 -20.66 -4.16
C SER A 496 3.04 -20.64 -2.71
N ALA A 497 3.32 -19.57 -1.96
CA ALA A 497 2.77 -19.40 -0.62
C ALA A 497 1.23 -19.23 -0.65
N PHE A 498 0.67 -18.79 -1.78
CA PHE A 498 -0.78 -18.63 -1.94
C PHE A 498 -1.42 -19.92 -2.46
N GLY A 499 -0.81 -20.51 -3.49
CA GLY A 499 -1.41 -21.63 -4.22
C GLY A 499 -1.05 -23.02 -3.73
N ILE A 500 -0.12 -23.16 -2.78
CA ILE A 500 0.34 -24.44 -2.23
C ILE A 500 0.35 -24.37 -0.69
N ASN A 501 -0.75 -23.87 -0.12
CA ASN A 501 -0.85 -23.61 1.32
C ASN A 501 -1.31 -24.84 2.12
N ASN A 502 -1.89 -25.85 1.46
CA ASN A 502 -2.37 -27.07 2.08
C ASN A 502 -2.04 -28.33 1.22
N GLN A 503 -2.31 -29.51 1.77
CA GLN A 503 -1.96 -30.78 1.12
C GLN A 503 -2.74 -31.00 -0.18
N GLN A 504 -4.04 -30.70 -0.19
CA GLN A 504 -4.89 -30.87 -1.38
C GLN A 504 -4.39 -30.01 -2.55
N GLN A 505 -4.01 -28.76 -2.28
CA GLN A 505 -3.42 -27.87 -3.28
C GLN A 505 -2.06 -28.38 -3.78
N PHE A 506 -1.21 -28.87 -2.89
CA PHE A 506 0.04 -29.51 -3.27
C PHE A 506 -0.18 -30.73 -4.17
N ASP A 507 -1.11 -31.62 -3.80
CA ASP A 507 -1.45 -32.81 -4.59
C ASP A 507 -2.02 -32.44 -5.96
N THR A 508 -2.81 -31.36 -6.02
CA THR A 508 -3.32 -30.78 -7.28
C THR A 508 -2.16 -30.33 -8.18
N VAL A 509 -1.20 -29.59 -7.62
CA VAL A 509 -0.02 -29.12 -8.37
C VAL A 509 0.82 -30.29 -8.88
N ILE A 510 1.07 -31.30 -8.04
CA ILE A 510 1.81 -32.50 -8.45
C ILE A 510 1.05 -33.26 -9.56
N SER A 511 -0.27 -33.35 -9.47
CA SER A 511 -1.09 -33.98 -10.49
C SER A 511 -1.01 -33.23 -11.82
N SER A 512 -1.15 -31.90 -11.78
CA SER A 512 -1.00 -31.05 -12.97
C SER A 512 0.39 -31.13 -13.60
N LEU A 513 1.47 -31.11 -12.79
CA LEU A 513 2.84 -31.29 -13.29
C LEU A 513 3.04 -32.62 -14.01
N LYS A 514 2.33 -33.68 -13.59
CA LYS A 514 2.40 -34.99 -14.26
C LYS A 514 1.58 -35.04 -15.53
N SER A 515 0.39 -34.45 -15.54
CA SER A 515 -0.52 -34.50 -16.69
C SER A 515 -0.15 -33.51 -17.80
N SER A 516 0.41 -32.35 -17.41
CA SER A 516 0.81 -31.26 -18.30
C SER A 516 2.10 -30.66 -17.72
N PRO A 517 3.26 -31.26 -17.97
CA PRO A 517 4.53 -30.73 -17.46
C PRO A 517 4.85 -29.40 -18.15
N PRO A 518 5.16 -28.31 -17.42
CA PRO A 518 5.74 -27.12 -18.02
C PRO A 518 7.11 -27.47 -18.61
N ARG A 519 7.46 -26.81 -19.72
CA ARG A 519 8.71 -27.09 -20.44
C ARG A 519 9.94 -26.63 -19.67
N LEU A 520 9.86 -25.43 -19.10
CA LEU A 520 10.86 -24.87 -18.19
C LEU A 520 10.27 -24.58 -16.81
N ILE A 521 11.09 -24.76 -15.79
CA ILE A 521 10.78 -24.37 -14.41
C ILE A 521 11.87 -23.44 -13.87
N PHE A 522 11.47 -22.31 -13.29
CA PHE A 522 12.34 -21.32 -12.66
C PHE A 522 12.13 -21.36 -11.13
N TYR A 523 13.22 -21.55 -10.38
CA TYR A 523 13.17 -21.67 -8.93
C TYR A 523 14.22 -20.81 -8.23
N THR A 524 13.79 -19.97 -7.28
CA THR A 524 14.69 -19.18 -6.42
C THR A 524 14.77 -19.83 -5.04
N ALA A 525 15.93 -20.37 -4.68
CA ALA A 525 16.10 -21.16 -3.45
C ALA A 525 15.97 -20.33 -2.16
N ASP A 526 16.50 -19.12 -2.16
CA ASP A 526 16.57 -18.25 -0.97
C ASP A 526 15.40 -17.27 -0.85
N ASP A 527 14.36 -17.43 -1.66
CA ASP A 527 13.19 -16.56 -1.62
C ASP A 527 12.36 -16.77 -0.32
N LYS A 528 12.00 -15.66 0.31
CA LYS A 528 11.25 -15.59 1.58
C LYS A 528 9.86 -16.23 1.55
N TYR A 529 9.30 -16.46 0.36
CA TYR A 529 8.01 -17.13 0.16
C TYR A 529 8.14 -18.66 0.06
N ASN A 530 9.35 -19.22 0.17
CA ASN A 530 9.51 -20.67 0.21
C ASN A 530 8.92 -21.26 1.50
N THR A 531 7.91 -22.10 1.32
CA THR A 531 7.28 -22.90 2.39
C THR A 531 7.87 -24.31 2.43
N ASN A 532 7.55 -25.10 3.46
CA ASN A 532 7.93 -26.51 3.48
C ASN A 532 7.38 -27.28 2.27
N ARG A 533 6.22 -26.87 1.73
CA ARG A 533 5.61 -27.49 0.56
C ARG A 533 6.28 -27.07 -0.74
N SER A 534 6.65 -25.80 -0.93
CA SER A 534 7.43 -25.39 -2.11
C SER A 534 8.81 -26.06 -2.11
N LYS A 535 9.41 -26.25 -0.93
CA LYS A 535 10.65 -27.03 -0.77
C LYS A 535 10.46 -28.52 -1.11
N ALA A 536 9.34 -29.13 -0.75
CA ALA A 536 9.03 -30.50 -1.17
C ALA A 536 8.79 -30.59 -2.69
N LEU A 537 8.13 -29.59 -3.27
CA LEU A 537 7.87 -29.50 -4.70
C LEU A 537 9.17 -29.47 -5.52
N ILE A 538 10.15 -28.65 -5.13
CA ILE A 538 11.43 -28.60 -5.84
C ILE A 538 12.21 -29.91 -5.76
N GLN A 539 12.10 -30.69 -4.68
CA GLN A 539 12.73 -32.03 -4.62
C GLN A 539 12.14 -32.98 -5.67
N ILE A 540 10.82 -32.91 -5.90
CA ILE A 540 10.16 -33.70 -6.94
C ILE A 540 10.58 -33.22 -8.33
N ILE A 541 10.68 -31.91 -8.55
CA ILE A 541 11.14 -31.34 -9.81
C ILE A 541 12.58 -31.79 -10.12
N LYS A 542 13.48 -31.74 -9.14
CA LYS A 542 14.88 -32.20 -9.25
C LYS A 542 15.02 -33.68 -9.65
N GLN A 543 13.99 -34.50 -9.45
CA GLN A 543 13.96 -35.91 -9.86
C GLN A 543 13.45 -36.12 -11.29
N ASN A 544 12.71 -35.16 -11.84
CA ASN A 544 11.96 -35.33 -13.10
C ASN A 544 12.39 -34.34 -14.21
N TYR A 545 13.26 -33.40 -13.87
CA TYR A 545 13.78 -32.35 -14.73
C TYR A 545 15.30 -32.27 -14.55
N SER A 546 16.01 -31.92 -15.62
CA SER A 546 17.44 -31.65 -15.60
C SER A 546 17.71 -30.18 -15.29
N LEU A 547 18.71 -29.88 -14.46
CA LEU A 547 19.16 -28.50 -14.26
C LEU A 547 19.85 -28.03 -15.55
N LEU A 548 19.24 -27.07 -16.23
CA LEU A 548 19.73 -26.52 -17.50
C LEU A 548 20.76 -25.41 -17.27
N ASN A 549 20.43 -24.46 -16.39
CA ASN A 549 21.27 -23.29 -16.10
C ASN A 549 20.91 -22.70 -14.72
N THR A 550 21.74 -21.77 -14.23
CA THR A 550 21.42 -20.91 -13.08
C THR A 550 21.70 -19.46 -13.47
N VAL A 551 20.65 -18.63 -13.50
CA VAL A 551 20.74 -17.21 -13.84
C VAL A 551 20.65 -16.38 -12.56
N ASP A 552 21.77 -15.83 -12.12
CA ASP A 552 21.93 -15.18 -10.80
C ASP A 552 21.56 -16.17 -9.68
N ASP A 553 20.42 -15.97 -9.02
CA ASP A 553 19.87 -16.80 -7.94
C ASP A 553 18.73 -17.74 -8.38
N ILE A 554 18.44 -17.79 -9.68
CA ILE A 554 17.33 -18.56 -10.25
C ILE A 554 17.85 -19.83 -10.93
N GLU A 555 17.54 -20.98 -10.33
CA GLU A 555 17.76 -22.30 -10.92
C GLU A 555 16.74 -22.54 -12.05
N VAL A 556 17.20 -22.94 -13.24
CA VAL A 556 16.37 -23.20 -14.42
C VAL A 556 16.41 -24.68 -14.78
N TYR A 557 15.25 -25.33 -14.72
CA TYR A 557 15.08 -26.75 -14.97
C TYR A 557 14.37 -27.00 -16.30
N LEU A 558 14.88 -27.96 -17.09
CA LEU A 558 14.32 -28.36 -18.37
C LEU A 558 13.65 -29.73 -18.26
N LYS A 559 12.48 -29.87 -18.88
CA LYS A 559 11.82 -31.16 -19.01
C LYS A 559 12.56 -32.01 -20.05
N ASP A 560 13.09 -33.14 -19.63
CA ASP A 560 13.70 -34.14 -20.52
C ASP A 560 12.71 -34.69 -21.56
#